data_AF-A0AAV3QSH7-F1
#
_entry.id   AF-A0AAV3QSH7-F1
#
_cell.length_a   1.000
_cell.length_b   1.000
_cell.length_c   1.000
_cell.angle_alpha   90.00
_cell.angle_beta   90.00
_cell.angle_gamma   90.00
#
_symmetry.space_group_name_H-M   'P 1'
#
loop_
_entity.id
_entity.type
_entity.pdbx_description
1 polymer ?
#
loop_
_entity_poly.entity_id
_entity_poly.type
_entity_poly.pdbx_seq_one_letter_code
_entity_poly.pdbx_strand_id
1 'polypeptide(L)'
;MAKIWIDLDDRASIVYMSGVNAFLDFVFAEKVEGSKIYYPCSKCHNRFTKTRHEVRIHCLRDGFLKIYKNWRFHGEPFESLSESNVTDLELGNDMGDII
;
A
#
# COMPACT_ATOMS: atom_id res chain seq x y z
N MET A 1 -11.08 7.81 0.73
CA MET A 1 -11.66 6.46 0.98
C MET A 1 -11.10 5.92 2.28
N ALA A 2 -11.92 5.38 3.18
CA ALA A 2 -11.41 4.76 4.40
C ALA A 2 -10.58 3.52 4.03
N LYS A 3 -9.36 3.40 4.56
CA LYS A 3 -8.43 2.30 4.26
C LYS A 3 -8.61 1.07 5.15
N ILE A 4 -9.72 1.00 5.89
CA ILE A 4 -10.08 -0.15 6.74
C ILE A 4 -10.14 -1.47 5.96
N TRP A 5 -10.35 -1.39 4.64
CA TRP A 5 -10.36 -2.55 3.76
C TRP A 5 -9.02 -3.30 3.75
N ILE A 6 -7.91 -2.62 4.05
CA ILE A 6 -6.57 -3.22 4.12
C ILE A 6 -6.49 -4.25 5.25
N ASP A 7 -7.27 -4.08 6.31
CA ASP A 7 -7.23 -4.96 7.49
C ASP A 7 -8.15 -6.19 7.33
N LEU A 8 -9.03 -6.21 6.33
CA LEU A 8 -9.99 -7.29 6.11
C LEU A 8 -9.30 -8.58 5.64
N ASP A 9 -9.64 -9.70 6.29
CA ASP A 9 -9.15 -11.02 5.90
C ASP A 9 -9.95 -11.64 4.75
N ASP A 10 -11.24 -11.26 4.62
CA ASP A 10 -12.09 -11.68 3.50
C ASP A 10 -11.76 -10.88 2.23
N ARG A 11 -10.88 -11.47 1.42
CA ARG A 11 -10.43 -10.91 0.13
C ARG A 11 -11.45 -11.05 -1.00
N ALA A 12 -12.49 -11.86 -0.82
CA ALA A 12 -13.61 -11.96 -1.75
C ALA A 12 -14.70 -10.93 -1.45
N SER A 13 -14.63 -10.26 -0.28
CA SER A 13 -15.57 -9.20 0.06
C SER A 13 -15.52 -8.05 -0.95
N ILE A 14 -16.69 -7.49 -1.24
CA ILE A 14 -16.85 -6.33 -2.12
C ILE A 14 -16.03 -5.14 -1.60
N VAL A 15 -15.94 -4.99 -0.28
CA VAL A 15 -15.19 -3.91 0.38
C VAL A 15 -13.70 -4.04 0.10
N TYR A 16 -13.14 -5.23 0.25
CA TYR A 16 -11.73 -5.49 -0.06
C TYR A 16 -11.42 -5.28 -1.54
N MET A 17 -12.22 -5.88 -2.42
CA MET A 17 -12.03 -5.76 -3.88
C MET A 17 -12.12 -4.32 -4.36
N SER A 18 -13.09 -3.55 -3.84
CA SER A 18 -13.26 -2.13 -4.16
C SER A 18 -12.08 -1.31 -3.65
N GLY A 19 -11.58 -1.60 -2.45
CA GLY A 19 -10.40 -0.95 -1.90
C GLY A 19 -9.14 -1.17 -2.73
N VAL A 20 -8.90 -2.41 -3.17
CA VAL A 20 -7.79 -2.75 -4.09
C VAL A 20 -7.91 -1.99 -5.41
N ASN A 21 -9.11 -1.94 -6.00
CA ASN A 21 -9.33 -1.20 -7.24
C ASN A 21 -9.10 0.30 -7.04
N ALA A 22 -9.57 0.88 -5.93
CA ALA A 22 -9.36 2.29 -5.61
C ALA A 22 -7.87 2.64 -5.41
N PHE A 23 -7.10 1.75 -4.78
CA PHE A 23 -5.63 1.90 -4.73
C PHE A 23 -5.04 1.91 -6.14
N LEU A 24 -5.41 0.94 -6.99
CA LEU A 24 -4.91 0.87 -8.36
C LEU A 24 -5.30 2.10 -9.19
N ASP A 25 -6.52 2.59 -9.08
CA ASP A 25 -6.99 3.81 -9.74
C ASP A 25 -6.14 5.01 -9.33
N PHE A 26 -5.87 5.16 -8.03
CA PHE A 26 -5.01 6.22 -7.51
C PHE A 26 -3.60 6.15 -8.10
N VAL A 27 -2.93 4.99 -8.02
CA VAL A 27 -1.53 4.88 -8.45
C VAL A 27 -1.36 5.01 -9.97
N PHE A 28 -2.35 4.58 -10.75
CA PHE A 28 -2.26 4.55 -12.21
C PHE A 28 -2.95 5.72 -12.92
N ALA A 29 -3.57 6.67 -12.20
CA ALA A 29 -4.36 7.76 -12.78
C ALA A 29 -3.61 8.53 -13.89
N GLU A 30 -2.31 8.76 -13.72
CA GLU A 30 -1.46 9.50 -14.67
C GLU A 30 -0.37 8.63 -15.31
N LYS A 31 -0.45 7.31 -15.14
CA LYS A 31 0.55 6.38 -15.69
C LYS A 31 0.20 5.96 -17.10
N VAL A 32 1.21 5.86 -17.95
CA VAL A 32 1.06 5.29 -19.30
C VAL A 32 0.68 3.82 -19.23
N GLU A 33 -0.07 3.34 -20.23
CA GLU A 33 -0.46 1.94 -20.34
C GLU A 33 0.77 1.01 -20.27
N GLY A 34 0.63 -0.13 -19.60
CA GLY A 34 1.76 -1.06 -19.38
C GLY A 34 2.77 -0.64 -18.29
N SER A 35 2.59 0.52 -17.63
CA SER A 35 3.41 0.91 -16.48
C SER A 35 3.44 -0.17 -15.38
N LYS A 36 4.55 -0.22 -14.66
CA LYS A 36 4.72 -1.12 -13.50
C LYS A 36 4.91 -0.32 -12.23
N ILE A 37 4.45 -0.87 -11.11
CA ILE A 37 4.56 -0.26 -9.78
C ILE A 37 5.11 -1.26 -8.78
N TYR A 38 5.78 -0.75 -7.74
CA TYR A 38 6.10 -1.58 -6.58
C TYR A 38 4.82 -2.05 -5.92
N TYR A 39 4.81 -3.32 -5.52
CA TYR A 39 3.57 -3.96 -5.13
C TYR A 39 3.51 -4.24 -3.61
N PRO A 40 2.57 -3.61 -2.87
CA PRO A 40 2.39 -3.81 -1.42
C PRO A 40 1.65 -5.11 -1.10
N CYS A 41 2.22 -6.23 -1.51
CA CYS A 41 1.80 -7.57 -1.12
C CYS A 41 2.26 -7.90 0.29
N SER A 42 1.48 -8.71 1.01
CA SER A 42 1.93 -9.40 2.23
C SER A 42 3.15 -10.33 2.03
N LYS A 43 3.42 -10.80 0.80
CA LYS A 43 4.58 -11.67 0.48
C LYS A 43 5.74 -10.94 -0.19
N CYS A 44 5.45 -9.85 -0.88
CA CYS A 44 6.41 -9.13 -1.74
C CYS A 44 6.97 -7.88 -1.06
N HIS A 45 6.27 -7.31 -0.08
CA HIS A 45 6.72 -6.17 0.72
C HIS A 45 7.27 -5.00 -0.11
N ASN A 46 6.57 -4.59 -1.19
CA ASN A 46 7.03 -3.53 -2.10
C ASN A 46 8.39 -3.78 -2.78
N ARG A 47 8.87 -5.03 -2.90
CA ARG A 47 10.19 -5.32 -3.51
C ARG A 47 10.19 -5.52 -5.02
N PHE A 48 9.06 -5.90 -5.61
CA PHE A 48 8.97 -6.22 -7.04
C PHE A 48 8.02 -5.26 -7.75
N THR A 49 8.33 -4.95 -9.01
CA THR A 49 7.47 -4.15 -9.88
C THR A 49 6.61 -5.02 -10.78
N LYS A 50 5.32 -4.68 -10.86
CA LYS A 50 4.30 -5.47 -11.58
C LYS A 50 3.30 -4.56 -12.28
N THR A 51 2.68 -5.07 -13.33
CA THR A 51 1.61 -4.35 -14.05
C THR A 51 0.37 -4.21 -13.18
N ARG A 52 -0.54 -3.29 -13.54
CA ARG A 52 -1.83 -3.08 -12.85
C ARG A 52 -2.60 -4.40 -12.65
N HIS A 53 -2.66 -5.22 -13.70
CA HIS A 53 -3.37 -6.50 -13.66
C HIS A 53 -2.71 -7.50 -12.69
N GLU A 54 -1.38 -7.66 -12.77
CA GLU A 54 -0.62 -8.55 -11.88
C GLU A 54 -0.73 -8.13 -10.41
N VAL A 55 -0.63 -6.82 -10.12
CA VAL A 55 -0.83 -6.25 -8.79
C VAL A 55 -2.20 -6.62 -8.24
N ARG A 56 -3.26 -6.44 -9.05
CA ARG A 56 -4.63 -6.77 -8.65
C ARG A 56 -4.76 -8.24 -8.26
N ILE A 57 -4.25 -9.15 -9.09
CA ILE A 57 -4.32 -10.60 -8.83
C ILE A 57 -3.64 -10.93 -7.51
N HIS A 58 -2.43 -10.40 -7.28
CA HIS A 58 -1.73 -10.68 -6.05
C HIS A 58 -2.46 -10.11 -4.82
N CYS A 59 -3.08 -8.92 -4.91
CA CYS A 59 -3.87 -8.37 -3.80
C CYS A 59 -5.01 -9.27 -3.38
N LEU A 60 -5.72 -9.83 -4.37
CA LEU A 60 -6.87 -10.70 -4.11
C LEU A 60 -6.43 -12.09 -3.63
N ARG A 61 -5.30 -12.60 -4.13
CA ARG A 61 -4.77 -13.91 -3.76
C ARG A 61 -4.08 -13.90 -2.40
N ASP A 62 -3.09 -13.03 -2.24
CA ASP A 62 -2.11 -13.06 -1.14
C ASP A 62 -2.39 -12.00 -0.06
N GLY A 63 -3.20 -10.99 -0.37
CA GLY A 63 -3.50 -9.91 0.57
C GLY A 63 -2.59 -8.69 0.40
N PHE A 64 -3.15 -7.53 0.72
CA PHE A 64 -2.44 -6.27 0.81
C PHE A 64 -1.59 -6.24 2.08
N LEU A 65 -0.47 -5.55 2.04
CA LEU A 65 0.41 -5.38 3.19
C LEU A 65 -0.28 -4.52 4.25
N LYS A 66 -0.75 -5.13 5.34
CA LYS A 66 -1.60 -4.48 6.36
C LYS A 66 -1.01 -3.19 6.96
N ILE A 67 0.31 -3.18 7.16
CA ILE A 67 1.03 -2.02 7.71
C ILE A 67 1.16 -0.85 6.71
N TYR A 68 0.93 -1.10 5.41
CA TYR A 68 1.12 -0.10 4.36
C TYR A 68 -0.14 0.73 4.13
N LYS A 69 -0.58 1.46 5.17
CA LYS A 69 -1.78 2.31 5.10
C LYS A 69 -1.50 3.66 4.45
N ASN A 70 -0.29 4.19 4.61
CA ASN A 70 0.14 5.39 3.90
C ASN A 70 0.83 4.98 2.59
N TRP A 71 0.30 5.43 1.45
CA TRP A 71 0.79 5.07 0.12
C TRP A 71 1.92 6.00 -0.35
N ARG A 72 2.86 6.37 0.54
CA ARG A 72 3.97 7.30 0.25
C ARG A 72 4.76 6.97 -1.00
N PHE A 73 5.06 5.69 -1.25
CA PHE A 73 5.81 5.28 -2.45
C PHE A 73 4.98 5.38 -3.74
N HIS A 74 3.72 5.78 -3.62
CA HIS A 74 2.76 5.91 -4.71
C HIS A 74 2.09 7.28 -4.76
N GLY A 75 2.66 8.30 -4.10
CA GLY A 75 2.25 9.70 -4.26
C GLY A 75 1.28 10.23 -3.21
N GLU A 76 0.97 9.45 -2.16
CA GLU A 76 0.23 10.00 -1.03
C GLU A 76 1.17 10.83 -0.13
N PRO A 77 0.79 12.07 0.24
CA PRO A 77 1.60 12.87 1.15
C PRO A 77 1.66 12.25 2.55
N PHE A 78 2.58 12.76 3.39
CA PHE A 78 2.53 12.46 4.81
C PHE A 78 1.19 12.94 5.38
N GLU A 79 0.49 12.06 6.08
CA GLU A 79 -0.47 12.54 7.06
C GLU A 79 0.37 13.30 8.09
N SER A 80 0.25 14.63 8.10
CA SER A 80 0.79 15.41 9.20
C SER A 80 0.17 14.83 10.46
N LEU A 81 1.00 14.31 11.37
CA LEU A 81 0.57 13.99 12.71
C LEU A 81 0.06 15.30 13.32
N SER A 82 -1.23 15.61 13.15
CA SER A 82 -1.85 16.71 13.87
C SER A 82 -1.72 16.35 15.33
N GLU A 83 -0.94 17.13 16.07
CA GLU A 83 -0.56 16.98 17.47
C GLU A 83 -1.73 16.51 18.34
N SER A 84 -1.90 15.21 18.45
CA SER A 84 -2.76 14.59 19.45
C SER A 84 -2.38 13.12 19.52
N ASN A 85 -1.76 12.78 20.65
CA ASN A 85 -1.46 11.44 21.15
C ASN A 85 -0.06 10.91 20.78
N VAL A 86 0.97 11.62 21.24
CA VAL A 86 2.24 10.99 21.60
C VAL A 86 1.99 10.06 22.78
N THR A 87 1.95 8.76 22.52
CA THR A 87 2.40 7.75 23.48
C THR A 87 3.25 6.72 22.74
N ASP A 88 4.56 6.98 22.80
CA ASP A 88 5.64 6.01 22.98
C ASP A 88 5.65 4.76 22.11
N LEU A 89 6.40 4.82 21.00
CA LEU A 89 7.21 3.70 20.51
C LEU A 89 8.48 4.27 19.86
N GLU A 90 9.54 4.40 20.64
CA GLU A 90 10.91 4.41 20.14
C GLU A 90 11.17 3.14 19.32
N LEU A 91 11.21 3.26 17.99
CA LEU A 91 11.85 2.27 17.13
C LEU A 91 12.84 2.97 16.21
N GLY A 92 14.03 3.18 16.77
CA GLY A 92 15.29 2.91 16.10
C GLY A 92 15.61 3.76 14.88
N ASN A 93 16.19 4.92 15.13
CA ASN A 93 17.15 5.52 14.21
C ASN A 93 18.31 4.53 13.97
N ASP A 94 18.27 3.76 12.88
CA ASP A 94 19.48 3.31 12.20
C ASP A 94 19.17 2.94 10.73
N MET A 95 19.29 3.94 9.86
CA MET A 95 19.71 3.69 8.48
C MET A 95 20.90 4.59 8.23
N GLY A 96 21.98 4.31 8.97
CA GLY A 96 23.31 4.73 8.58
C GLY A 96 23.64 4.20 7.19
N ASP A 97 24.34 5.07 6.46
CA ASP A 97 25.06 4.85 5.21
C ASP A 97 25.40 3.39 4.89
N ILE A 98 24.92 2.89 3.75
CA ILE A 98 25.68 1.93 2.95
C ILE A 98 25.66 2.39 1.49
N ILE A 99 26.90 2.64 1.04
CA ILE A 99 27.44 3.02 -0.27
C ILE A 99 26.74 2.33 -1.44
#